data_AF-A0AAV8YBL9-F1
#
_entry.id   AF-A0AAV8YBL9-F1
#
_cell.length_a   1.000
_cell.length_b   1.000
_cell.length_c   1.000
_cell.angle_alpha   90.00
_cell.angle_beta   90.00
_cell.angle_gamma   90.00
#
_symmetry.space_group_name_H-M   'P 1'
#
loop_
_entity.id
_entity.type
_entity.pdbx_description
1 polymer ?
#
loop_
_entity_poly.entity_id
_entity_poly.type
_entity_poly.pdbx_seq_one_letter_code
_entity_poly.pdbx_strand_id
1 'polypeptide(L)'
;MEMKYLRKVKGVNRLQRHRNEDIRRELEIQPITEYIEKRQLEWWGHLMRLPNNTPTRKIWEARSYGKRKRGRPEETWDDTIKKILEKKKVTIKRAKEMARDRKTWRKFTSS
;
A
#
# COMPACT_ATOMS: atom_id res chain seq x y z
N MET A 1 9.92 10.18 9.04
CA MET A 1 11.32 9.67 9.02
C MET A 1 11.97 9.83 7.65
N GLU A 2 11.32 9.41 6.57
CA GLU A 2 11.81 9.54 5.18
C GLU A 2 12.55 10.85 4.89
N MET A 3 11.90 12.01 5.03
CA MET A 3 12.51 13.30 4.69
C MET A 3 13.73 13.67 5.54
N LYS A 4 13.86 13.15 6.76
CA LYS A 4 15.07 13.36 7.58
C LYS A 4 16.28 12.70 6.93
N TYR A 5 16.10 11.49 6.39
CA TYR A 5 17.13 10.75 5.69
C TYR A 5 17.44 11.39 4.32
N LEU A 6 16.41 11.66 3.51
CA LEU A 6 16.61 12.24 2.16
C LEU A 6 17.28 13.62 2.20
N ARG A 7 16.93 14.45 3.18
CA ARG A 7 17.60 15.75 3.40
C ARG A 7 19.08 15.59 3.75
N LYS A 8 19.42 14.59 4.57
CA LYS A 8 20.81 14.28 4.91
C LYS A 8 21.59 13.78 3.69
N VAL A 9 21.01 12.89 2.89
CA VAL A 9 21.62 12.39 1.63
C VAL A 9 21.88 13.53 0.65
N LYS A 10 20.92 14.43 0.47
CA LYS A 10 21.06 15.60 -0.41
C LYS A 10 21.93 16.72 0.18
N GLY A 11 22.28 16.67 1.47
CA GLY A 11 23.05 17.71 2.15
C GLY A 11 22.27 19.01 2.40
N VAL A 12 20.93 18.97 2.41
CA VAL A 12 20.09 20.15 2.64
C VAL A 12 19.47 20.15 4.04
N ASN A 13 19.39 21.32 4.65
CA ASN A 13 18.74 21.50 5.95
C ASN A 13 17.27 21.98 5.79
N ARG A 14 16.57 22.17 6.91
CA ARG A 14 15.18 22.67 6.90
C ARG A 14 15.10 24.20 6.69
N LEU A 15 16.16 24.94 7.04
CA LEU A 15 16.22 26.41 6.92
C LEU A 15 16.23 26.86 5.46
N GLN A 16 16.78 26.04 4.57
CA GLN A 16 16.80 26.28 3.12
C GLN A 16 15.42 26.15 2.45
N ARG A 17 14.37 25.71 3.17
CA ARG A 17 12.96 25.67 2.71
C ARG A 17 12.69 24.96 1.37
N HIS A 18 13.60 24.08 0.91
CA HIS A 18 13.33 23.21 -0.25
C HIS A 18 12.06 22.38 -0.02
N ARG A 19 11.19 22.32 -1.04
CA ARG A 19 9.98 21.49 -1.00
C ARG A 19 10.39 20.02 -0.97
N ASN A 20 9.58 19.21 -0.28
CA ASN A 20 9.86 17.78 -0.20
C ASN A 20 9.73 17.10 -1.59
N GLU A 21 8.83 17.59 -2.45
CA GLU A 21 8.72 17.10 -3.84
C GLU A 21 10.01 17.31 -4.62
N ASP A 22 10.64 18.49 -4.52
CA ASP A 22 11.87 18.80 -5.24
C ASP A 22 13.03 17.91 -4.80
N ILE A 23 13.15 17.67 -3.48
CA ILE A 23 14.16 16.76 -2.93
C ILE A 23 13.96 15.33 -3.45
N ARG A 24 12.72 14.84 -3.48
CA ARG A 24 12.41 13.51 -4.00
C ARG A 24 12.68 13.41 -5.51
N ARG A 25 12.30 14.44 -6.28
CA ARG A 25 12.53 14.52 -7.73
C ARG A 25 14.01 14.50 -8.07
N GLU A 26 14.82 15.30 -7.40
CA GLU A 26 16.27 15.36 -7.64
C GLU A 26 17.01 14.07 -7.22
N LEU A 27 16.49 13.35 -6.24
CA LEU A 27 17.04 12.05 -5.84
C LEU A 27 16.42 10.87 -6.62
N GLU A 28 15.46 11.13 -7.52
CA GLU A 28 14.71 10.11 -8.26
C GLU A 28 14.01 9.07 -7.35
N ILE A 29 13.57 9.50 -6.16
CA ILE A 29 12.95 8.63 -5.16
C ILE A 29 11.45 8.87 -5.10
N GLN A 30 10.68 7.79 -5.27
CA GLN A 30 9.23 7.80 -5.02
C GLN A 30 8.93 7.94 -3.52
N PRO A 31 7.81 8.60 -3.13
CA PRO A 31 7.39 8.66 -1.74
C PRO A 31 7.29 7.28 -1.09
N ILE A 32 7.80 7.15 0.14
CA ILE A 32 7.75 5.88 0.89
C ILE A 32 6.33 5.33 1.05
N THR A 33 5.33 6.20 1.12
CA THR A 33 3.92 5.83 1.19
C THR A 33 3.49 5.07 -0.06
N GLU A 34 3.90 5.51 -1.24
CA GLU A 34 3.57 4.81 -2.50
C GLU A 34 4.22 3.43 -2.57
N TYR A 35 5.47 3.31 -2.09
CA TYR A 35 6.13 2.01 -1.97
C TYR A 35 5.37 1.06 -1.05
N ILE A 36 4.91 1.54 0.11
CA ILE A 36 4.13 0.74 1.06
C ILE A 36 2.79 0.33 0.43
N GLU A 37 2.06 1.26 -0.18
CA GLU A 37 0.79 0.99 -0.86
C GLU A 37 0.95 -0.09 -1.95
N LYS A 38 2.02 0.01 -2.75
CA LYS A 38 2.38 -1.00 -3.76
C LYS A 38 2.58 -2.39 -3.14
N ARG A 39 3.37 -2.49 -2.07
CA ARG A 39 3.63 -3.78 -1.39
C ARG A 39 2.35 -4.39 -0.82
N GLN A 40 1.48 -3.56 -0.25
CA GLN A 40 0.19 -4.03 0.27
C GLN A 40 -0.70 -4.57 -0.85
N LEU A 41 -0.76 -3.91 -2.00
CA LEU A 41 -1.50 -4.42 -3.16
C LEU A 41 -0.87 -5.69 -3.77
N GLU A 42 0.45 -5.79 -3.84
CA GLU A 42 1.15 -7.00 -4.30
C GLU A 42 0.76 -8.21 -3.45
N TRP A 43 0.77 -8.04 -2.13
CA TRP A 43 0.37 -9.07 -1.16
C TRP A 43 -1.12 -9.40 -1.27
N TRP A 44 -1.99 -8.39 -1.34
CA TRP A 44 -3.42 -8.60 -1.48
C TRP A 44 -3.77 -9.36 -2.77
N GLY A 45 -3.14 -9.01 -3.89
CA GLY A 45 -3.33 -9.75 -5.13
C GLY A 45 -2.83 -11.19 -5.05
N HIS A 46 -1.73 -11.44 -4.32
CA HIS A 46 -1.30 -12.81 -4.03
C HIS A 46 -2.38 -13.57 -3.25
N LEU A 47 -2.95 -12.96 -2.21
CA LEU A 47 -4.04 -13.54 -1.44
C LEU A 47 -5.28 -13.83 -2.29
N MET A 48 -5.63 -12.93 -3.23
CA MET A 48 -6.76 -13.11 -4.15
C MET A 48 -6.58 -14.30 -5.11
N ARG A 49 -5.33 -14.70 -5.41
CA ARG A 49 -5.01 -15.86 -6.25
C ARG A 49 -4.87 -17.16 -5.47
N LEU A 50 -4.68 -17.12 -4.16
CA LEU A 50 -4.60 -18.33 -3.35
C LEU A 50 -5.94 -19.08 -3.38
N PRO A 51 -5.92 -20.43 -3.44
CA PRO A 51 -7.13 -21.23 -3.26
C PRO A 51 -7.80 -20.93 -1.92
N ASN A 52 -9.14 -20.95 -1.88
CA ASN A 52 -9.91 -20.67 -0.67
C ASN A 52 -9.58 -21.63 0.48
N ASN A 53 -9.10 -22.84 0.18
CA ASN A 53 -8.75 -23.82 1.20
C ASN A 53 -7.41 -23.53 1.92
N THR A 54 -6.62 -22.57 1.43
CA THR A 54 -5.32 -22.24 2.04
C THR A 54 -5.50 -21.58 3.41
N PRO A 55 -4.71 -21.96 4.44
CA PRO A 55 -4.83 -21.39 5.78
C PRO A 55 -4.74 -19.86 5.81
N THR A 56 -3.82 -19.28 5.04
CA THR A 56 -3.66 -17.83 4.92
C THR A 56 -4.93 -17.15 4.44
N ARG A 57 -5.62 -17.73 3.43
CA ARG A 57 -6.86 -17.18 2.92
C ARG A 57 -8.01 -17.37 3.91
N LYS A 58 -8.13 -18.54 4.54
CA LYS A 58 -9.14 -18.79 5.57
C LYS A 58 -9.02 -17.84 6.75
N ILE A 59 -7.81 -17.63 7.27
CA ILE A 59 -7.56 -16.70 8.37
C ILE A 59 -7.92 -15.27 7.98
N TRP A 60 -7.60 -14.87 6.75
CA TRP A 60 -7.95 -13.56 6.23
C TRP A 60 -9.47 -13.37 6.09
N GLU A 61 -10.17 -14.37 5.55
CA GLU A 61 -11.63 -14.35 5.38
C GLU A 61 -12.39 -14.49 6.71
N ALA A 62 -11.77 -15.15 7.71
CA ALA A 62 -12.23 -15.22 9.09
C ALA A 62 -12.10 -13.83 9.74
N ARG A 63 -12.98 -12.92 9.33
CA ARG A 63 -13.15 -11.62 9.96
C ARG A 63 -13.43 -11.83 11.43
N SER A 64 -12.68 -11.17 12.30
CA SER A 64 -13.03 -11.09 13.71
C SER A 64 -14.29 -10.23 13.83
N TYR A 65 -15.47 -10.85 13.84
CA TYR A 65 -16.72 -10.18 14.15
C TYR A 65 -16.65 -9.68 15.59
N GLY A 66 -16.56 -8.36 15.80
CA GLY A 66 -16.50 -7.77 17.13
C GLY A 66 -15.94 -6.35 17.18
N LYS A 67 -16.26 -5.62 18.25
CA LYS A 67 -15.72 -4.28 18.52
C LYS A 67 -14.21 -4.38 18.76
N ARG A 68 -13.42 -3.54 18.09
CA ARG A 68 -11.96 -3.49 18.34
C ARG A 68 -11.68 -3.00 19.75
N LYS A 69 -10.74 -3.67 20.43
CA LYS A 69 -10.25 -3.24 21.73
C LYS A 69 -9.52 -1.89 21.61
N ARG A 70 -9.60 -1.08 22.65
CA ARG A 70 -8.86 0.20 22.78
C ARG A 70 -7.35 -0.08 22.64
N GLY A 71 -6.65 0.76 21.87
CA GLY A 71 -5.21 0.65 21.61
C GLY A 71 -4.84 -0.14 20.34
N ARG A 72 -5.77 -0.88 19.72
CA ARG A 72 -5.54 -1.46 18.39
C ARG A 72 -5.65 -0.37 17.32
N PRO A 73 -4.86 -0.44 16.21
CA PRO A 73 -5.08 0.42 15.05
C PRO A 73 -6.55 0.42 14.63
N GLU A 74 -7.07 1.62 14.34
CA GLU A 74 -8.46 1.84 13.94
C GLU A 74 -8.76 1.16 12.60
N GLU A 75 -7.85 1.33 11.64
CA GLU A 75 -7.93 0.76 10.30
C GLU A 75 -7.55 -0.73 10.29
N THR A 76 -8.35 -1.55 9.62
CA THR A 76 -7.88 -2.87 9.20
C THR A 76 -7.02 -2.79 7.96
N TRP A 77 -6.27 -3.86 7.74
CA TRP A 77 -5.74 -4.17 6.42
C TRP A 77 -6.81 -4.13 5.30
N ASP A 78 -8.02 -4.65 5.55
CA ASP A 78 -9.15 -4.59 4.59
C ASP A 78 -9.50 -3.13 4.25
N ASP A 79 -9.54 -2.25 5.26
CA ASP A 79 -9.86 -0.83 5.10
C ASP A 79 -8.72 -0.07 4.43
N THR A 80 -7.46 -0.39 4.75
CA THR A 80 -6.29 0.18 4.08
C THR A 80 -6.29 -0.19 2.60
N ILE A 81 -6.55 -1.46 2.24
CA ILE A 81 -6.64 -1.88 0.83
C ILE A 81 -7.79 -1.15 0.12
N LYS A 82 -8.96 -0.99 0.76
CA LYS A 82 -10.06 -0.20 0.19
C LYS A 82 -9.64 1.23 -0.12
N LYS A 83 -8.99 1.92 0.83
CA LYS A 83 -8.52 3.30 0.64
C LYS A 83 -7.53 3.40 -0.52
N ILE A 84 -6.61 2.44 -0.65
CA ILE A 84 -5.65 2.41 -1.77
C ILE A 84 -6.37 2.21 -3.10
N LEU A 85 -7.34 1.29 -3.15
CA LEU A 85 -8.13 1.04 -4.37
C LEU A 85 -9.01 2.24 -4.75
N GLU A 86 -9.60 2.93 -3.77
CA GLU A 86 -10.36 4.17 -3.96
C GLU A 86 -9.48 5.30 -4.50
N LYS A 87 -8.28 5.48 -3.94
CA LYS A 87 -7.26 6.42 -4.44
C LYS A 87 -6.90 6.12 -5.90
N LYS A 88 -6.81 4.85 -6.28
CA LYS A 88 -6.60 4.38 -7.66
C LYS A 88 -7.88 4.34 -8.52
N LYS A 89 -9.03 4.74 -7.98
CA LYS A 89 -10.35 4.76 -8.64
C LYS A 89 -10.79 3.39 -9.19
N VAL A 90 -10.48 2.31 -8.46
CA VAL A 90 -10.85 0.93 -8.82
C VAL A 90 -11.75 0.33 -7.76
N THR A 91 -12.87 -0.28 -8.18
CA THR A 91 -13.74 -1.01 -7.26
C THR A 91 -13.09 -2.32 -6.81
N ILE A 92 -13.39 -2.78 -5.59
CA ILE A 92 -12.87 -4.05 -5.07
C ILE A 92 -13.20 -5.23 -6.01
N LYS A 93 -14.39 -5.24 -6.62
CA LYS A 93 -14.79 -6.29 -7.56
C LYS A 93 -13.85 -6.35 -8.77
N ARG A 94 -13.62 -5.21 -9.42
CA ARG A 94 -12.70 -5.10 -10.55
C ARG A 94 -11.27 -5.44 -10.14
N ALA A 95 -10.83 -4.98 -8.97
CA ALA A 95 -9.51 -5.31 -8.44
C ALA A 95 -9.34 -6.84 -8.23
N LYS A 96 -10.37 -7.54 -7.75
CA LYS A 96 -10.35 -9.00 -7.60
C LYS A 96 -10.24 -9.73 -8.94
N GLU A 97 -10.97 -9.26 -9.95
CA GLU A 97 -10.90 -9.79 -11.32
C GLU A 97 -9.50 -9.59 -11.91
N MET A 98 -8.95 -8.38 -11.82
CA MET A 98 -7.60 -8.05 -12.25
C MET A 98 -6.53 -8.84 -11.50
N ALA A 99 -6.73 -9.08 -10.19
CA ALA A 99 -5.77 -9.81 -9.39
C ALA A 99 -5.60 -11.27 -9.82
N ARG A 100 -6.59 -11.87 -10.51
CA ARG A 100 -6.49 -13.25 -11.01
C ARG A 100 -5.35 -13.43 -12.02
N ASP A 101 -5.19 -12.47 -12.93
CA ASP A 101 -4.05 -12.46 -13.84
C ASP A 101 -2.87 -11.70 -13.22
N ARG A 102 -1.77 -12.42 -13.03
CA ARG A 102 -0.54 -11.89 -12.42
C ARG A 102 0.07 -10.75 -13.26
N LYS A 103 -0.04 -10.81 -14.59
CA LYS A 103 0.56 -9.80 -15.48
C LYS A 103 -0.20 -8.47 -15.38
N THR A 104 -1.52 -8.50 -15.53
CA THR A 104 -2.37 -7.31 -15.36
C THR A 104 -2.26 -6.74 -13.94
N TRP A 105 -2.25 -7.59 -12.91
CA TRP A 105 -2.08 -7.12 -11.52
C TRP A 105 -0.74 -6.40 -11.30
N ARG A 106 0.37 -6.97 -11.79
CA ARG A 106 1.70 -6.35 -11.64
C ARG A 106 1.80 -5.00 -12.36
N LYS A 107 1.17 -4.86 -13.53
CA LYS A 107 1.08 -3.58 -14.23
C LYS A 107 0.30 -2.56 -13.39
N PHE A 108 -0.85 -2.95 -12.85
CA PHE A 108 -1.69 -2.08 -12.02
C PHE A 108 -1.02 -1.61 -10.71
N THR A 109 -0.22 -2.47 -10.06
CA THR A 109 0.49 -2.10 -8.83
C THR A 109 1.80 -1.37 -9.08
N SER A 110 2.35 -1.44 -10.30
CA SER A 110 3.60 -0.74 -10.66
C SER A 110 3.38 0.65 -11.23
N SER A 111 2.17 0.94 -11.71
CA SER A 111 1.68 2.29 -12.03
C SER A 111 1.25 3.05 -10.78
#